data_AF-A0A2D6TXP4-F1
#
_entry.id   AF-A0A2D6TXP4-F1
#
_cell.length_a   1.000
_cell.length_b   1.000
_cell.length_c   1.000
_cell.angle_alpha   90.00
_cell.angle_beta   90.00
_cell.angle_gamma   90.00
#
_symmetry.space_group_name_H-M   'P 1'
#
loop_
_entity.id
_entity.type
_entity.pdbx_description
1 polymer ?
#
loop_
_entity_poly.entity_id
_entity_poly.type
_entity_poly.pdbx_seq_one_letter_code
_entity_poly.pdbx_strand_id
1 'polypeptide(L)'
;MGIGLFKKREIIVFLLLMIGFILFIFNDKIGVYGLFFFFVLIFMFYIIDRVFLVNFTMTHYLYLVFVGFGGVLFGYLQSEIMYLDKFFHFFSAMMLTSVTYYFSKKMKFRDPLVVSILLSLFVIFIYEFYEYVLDLVFLTSYRGSYNIVDGKVVEVLSGKMDTFLDVVVGGIGVLCYVILRLLKREGKIYRDVENL
;
A
#
# COMPACT_ATOMS: atom_id res chain seq x y z
N MET A 1 -12.60 -17.98 21.26
CA MET A 1 -12.29 -17.00 20.18
C MET A 1 -12.87 -17.53 18.88
N GLY A 2 -13.80 -16.94 18.13
CA GLY A 2 -14.56 -15.71 18.22
C GLY A 2 -15.36 -15.62 16.92
N ILE A 3 -16.45 -16.37 16.80
CA ILE A 3 -17.27 -16.49 15.58
C ILE A 3 -17.71 -15.09 15.04
N GLY A 4 -17.91 -14.12 15.93
CA GLY A 4 -18.28 -12.75 15.55
C GLY A 4 -17.17 -11.92 14.91
N LEU A 5 -15.89 -12.21 15.18
CA LEU A 5 -14.76 -11.45 14.61
C LEU A 5 -14.46 -11.90 13.17
N PHE A 6 -14.68 -13.18 12.88
CA PHE A 6 -14.59 -13.75 11.54
C PHE A 6 -15.63 -13.15 10.60
N LYS A 7 -16.90 -13.13 11.03
CA LYS A 7 -17.99 -12.52 10.24
C LYS A 7 -17.73 -11.05 9.90
N LYS A 8 -17.16 -10.26 10.83
CA LYS A 8 -16.86 -8.84 10.59
C LYS A 8 -15.83 -8.63 9.47
N ARG A 9 -14.78 -9.46 9.39
CA ARG A 9 -13.73 -9.33 8.36
C ARG A 9 -14.25 -9.68 6.97
N GLU A 10 -15.03 -10.76 6.89
CA GLU A 10 -15.69 -11.19 5.65
C GLU A 10 -16.65 -10.11 5.14
N ILE A 11 -17.41 -9.47 6.04
CA ILE A 11 -18.28 -8.33 5.70
C ILE A 11 -17.46 -7.16 5.14
N ILE A 12 -16.32 -6.80 5.73
CA ILE A 12 -15.49 -5.69 5.23
C ILE A 12 -14.94 -6.02 3.85
N VAL A 13 -14.41 -7.23 3.64
CA VAL A 13 -13.92 -7.67 2.33
C VAL A 13 -15.06 -7.61 1.31
N PHE A 14 -16.23 -8.15 1.66
CA PHE A 14 -17.42 -8.09 0.81
C PHE A 14 -17.83 -6.66 0.46
N LEU A 15 -17.86 -5.76 1.45
CA LEU A 15 -18.17 -4.35 1.23
C LEU A 15 -17.14 -3.67 0.33
N LEU A 16 -15.86 -4.00 0.47
CA LEU A 16 -14.81 -3.46 -0.41
C LEU A 16 -14.98 -3.95 -1.85
N LEU A 17 -15.26 -5.24 -2.03
CA LEU A 17 -15.56 -5.78 -3.36
C LEU A 17 -16.80 -5.11 -3.98
N MET A 18 -17.86 -4.91 -3.19
CA MET A 18 -19.06 -4.20 -3.64
C MET A 18 -18.77 -2.75 -4.01
N ILE A 19 -17.98 -2.02 -3.22
CA ILE A 19 -17.58 -0.64 -3.52
C ILE A 19 -16.81 -0.59 -4.84
N GLY A 20 -15.82 -1.47 -5.05
CA GLY A 20 -15.10 -1.53 -6.32
C GLY A 20 -16.03 -1.77 -7.51
N PHE A 21 -16.97 -2.69 -7.36
CA PHE A 21 -17.96 -3.00 -8.39
C PHE A 21 -18.91 -1.82 -8.69
N ILE A 22 -19.37 -1.11 -7.66
CA ILE A 22 -20.17 0.11 -7.81
C ILE A 22 -19.37 1.18 -8.54
N LEU A 23 -18.13 1.45 -8.11
CA LEU A 23 -17.27 2.42 -8.78
C LEU A 23 -17.12 2.13 -10.28
N PHE A 24 -16.90 0.86 -10.64
CA PHE A 24 -16.80 0.44 -12.04
C PHE A 24 -18.09 0.70 -12.84
N ILE A 25 -19.26 0.44 -12.27
CA ILE A 25 -20.54 0.68 -12.96
C ILE A 25 -20.78 2.18 -13.19
N PHE A 26 -20.43 3.02 -12.21
CA PHE A 26 -20.80 4.43 -12.20
C PHE A 26 -19.72 5.39 -12.71
N ASN A 27 -18.54 4.90 -13.06
CA ASN A 27 -17.45 5.73 -13.55
C ASN A 27 -16.75 5.06 -14.75
N ASP A 28 -17.11 5.54 -15.93
CA ASP A 28 -16.56 5.13 -17.23
C ASP A 28 -15.05 5.39 -17.37
N LYS A 29 -14.50 6.27 -16.52
CA LYS A 29 -13.05 6.55 -16.48
C LYS A 29 -12.26 5.51 -15.67
N ILE A 30 -12.93 4.62 -14.94
CA ILE A 30 -12.24 3.55 -14.21
C ILE A 30 -11.93 2.41 -15.18
N GLY A 31 -10.65 2.30 -15.53
CA GLY A 31 -10.18 1.23 -16.39
C GLY A 31 -10.38 -0.15 -15.75
N VAL A 32 -10.75 -1.13 -16.58
CA VAL A 32 -10.92 -2.55 -16.19
C VAL A 32 -9.69 -3.10 -15.46
N TYR A 33 -8.49 -2.65 -15.84
CA TYR A 33 -7.23 -3.04 -15.20
C TYR A 33 -7.13 -2.59 -13.74
N GLY A 34 -7.50 -1.34 -13.44
CA GLY A 34 -7.48 -0.82 -12.05
C GLY A 34 -8.43 -1.60 -11.14
N LEU A 35 -9.61 -1.95 -11.65
CA LEU A 35 -10.57 -2.79 -10.95
C LEU A 35 -10.04 -4.22 -10.73
N PHE A 36 -9.44 -4.82 -11.77
CA PHE A 36 -8.84 -6.15 -11.68
C PHE A 36 -7.75 -6.19 -10.60
N PHE A 37 -6.82 -5.23 -10.61
CA PHE A 37 -5.77 -5.13 -9.60
C PHE A 37 -6.32 -4.92 -8.19
N PHE A 38 -7.37 -4.13 -8.04
CA PHE A 38 -8.05 -3.95 -6.75
C PHE A 38 -8.62 -5.25 -6.20
N PHE A 39 -9.32 -6.02 -7.03
CA PHE A 39 -9.84 -7.33 -6.62
C PHE A 39 -8.72 -8.32 -6.31
N VAL A 40 -7.66 -8.35 -7.13
CA VAL A 40 -6.47 -9.17 -6.86
C VAL A 40 -5.84 -8.78 -5.52
N LEU A 41 -5.67 -7.48 -5.25
CA LEU A 41 -5.09 -6.98 -4.00
C LEU A 41 -5.92 -7.42 -2.79
N ILE A 42 -7.24 -7.23 -2.83
CA ILE A 42 -8.15 -7.66 -1.75
C ILE A 42 -8.08 -9.18 -1.56
N PHE A 43 -8.09 -9.94 -2.65
CA PHE A 43 -8.08 -11.39 -2.60
C PHE A 43 -6.76 -11.93 -2.06
N MET A 44 -5.62 -11.40 -2.53
CA MET A 44 -4.30 -11.74 -2.01
C MET A 44 -4.19 -11.41 -0.53
N PHE A 45 -4.64 -10.22 -0.11
CA PHE A 45 -4.62 -9.83 1.29
C PHE A 45 -5.46 -10.77 2.16
N TYR A 46 -6.66 -11.14 1.69
CA TYR A 46 -7.52 -12.11 2.35
C TYR A 46 -6.86 -13.49 2.44
N ILE A 47 -6.32 -14.02 1.33
CA ILE A 47 -5.58 -15.30 1.31
C ILE A 47 -4.44 -15.27 2.32
N ILE A 48 -3.65 -14.19 2.36
CA ILE A 48 -2.53 -14.09 3.29
C ILE A 48 -3.01 -14.15 4.74
N ASP A 49 -4.08 -13.41 5.11
CA ASP A 49 -4.63 -13.45 6.46
C ASP A 49 -5.10 -14.86 6.85
N ARG A 50 -5.78 -15.55 5.92
CA ARG A 50 -6.41 -16.85 6.15
C ARG A 50 -5.42 -18.01 6.15
N VAL A 51 -4.63 -18.14 5.10
CA VAL A 51 -3.73 -19.28 4.88
C VAL A 51 -2.59 -19.26 5.89
N PHE A 52 -2.01 -18.09 6.16
CA PHE A 52 -0.89 -17.97 7.09
C PHE A 52 -1.33 -17.67 8.54
N LEU A 53 -2.65 -17.55 8.79
CA LEU A 53 -3.22 -17.27 10.11
C LEU A 53 -2.54 -16.08 10.80
N VAL A 54 -2.31 -15.01 10.02
CA VAL A 54 -1.59 -13.80 10.46
C VAL A 54 -2.42 -13.03 11.48
N ASN A 55 -3.75 -13.09 11.36
CA ASN A 55 -4.72 -12.40 12.21
C ASN A 55 -4.59 -10.87 12.12
N PHE A 56 -4.64 -10.34 10.90
CA PHE A 56 -4.62 -8.89 10.68
C PHE A 56 -5.68 -8.15 11.49
N THR A 57 -5.31 -6.97 11.99
CA THR A 57 -6.20 -6.08 12.73
C THR A 57 -7.03 -5.21 11.78
N MET A 58 -8.10 -4.59 12.29
CA MET A 58 -8.92 -3.63 11.53
C MET A 58 -8.10 -2.51 10.86
N THR A 59 -7.01 -2.06 11.49
CA THR A 59 -6.10 -1.06 10.92
C THR A 59 -5.51 -1.51 9.58
N HIS A 60 -5.19 -2.80 9.42
CA HIS A 60 -4.67 -3.30 8.15
C HIS A 60 -5.74 -3.32 7.06
N TYR A 61 -6.98 -3.65 7.42
CA TYR A 61 -8.11 -3.56 6.50
C TYR A 61 -8.39 -2.12 6.10
N LEU A 62 -8.19 -1.13 6.99
CA LEU A 62 -8.27 0.29 6.63
C LEU A 62 -7.18 0.69 5.63
N TYR A 63 -5.93 0.24 5.83
CA TYR A 63 -4.88 0.47 4.84
C TYR A 63 -5.20 -0.15 3.49
N LEU A 64 -5.76 -1.37 3.48
CA LEU A 64 -6.23 -2.02 2.27
C LEU A 64 -7.30 -1.19 1.56
N VAL A 65 -8.22 -0.55 2.31
CA VAL A 65 -9.19 0.38 1.73
C VAL A 65 -8.49 1.55 1.07
N PHE A 66 -7.58 2.23 1.77
CA PHE A 66 -6.89 3.41 1.24
C PHE A 66 -6.07 3.07 -0.02
N VAL A 67 -5.25 2.03 0.04
CA VAL A 67 -4.40 1.62 -1.08
C VAL A 67 -5.24 1.10 -2.23
N GLY A 68 -6.26 0.28 -1.94
CA GLY A 68 -7.11 -0.30 -2.97
C GLY A 68 -7.97 0.74 -3.68
N PHE A 69 -8.66 1.60 -2.92
CA PHE A 69 -9.46 2.69 -3.49
C PHE A 69 -8.58 3.66 -4.28
N GLY A 70 -7.37 3.89 -3.76
CA GLY A 70 -6.31 4.59 -4.46
C GLY A 70 -5.99 4.01 -5.81
N GLY A 71 -5.64 2.72 -5.88
CA GLY A 71 -5.30 2.03 -7.13
C GLY A 71 -6.42 2.03 -8.16
N VAL A 72 -7.69 1.87 -7.74
CA VAL A 72 -8.85 1.93 -8.65
C VAL A 72 -9.00 3.31 -9.26
N LEU A 73 -8.90 4.34 -8.43
CA LEU A 73 -9.06 5.72 -8.86
C LEU A 73 -7.78 6.35 -9.38
N PHE A 74 -6.66 5.62 -9.34
CA PHE A 74 -5.34 6.18 -9.54
C PHE A 74 -5.22 6.83 -10.91
N GLY A 75 -5.53 6.09 -11.98
CA GLY A 75 -5.47 6.63 -13.34
C GLY A 75 -6.36 7.86 -13.56
N TYR A 76 -7.48 7.98 -12.84
CA TYR A 76 -8.37 9.15 -12.92
C TYR A 76 -7.87 10.32 -12.06
N LEU A 77 -7.48 10.07 -10.82
CA LEU A 77 -7.10 11.13 -9.89
C LEU A 77 -5.66 11.61 -10.09
N GLN A 78 -4.78 10.80 -10.67
CA GLN A 78 -3.40 11.19 -10.96
C GLN A 78 -3.34 12.32 -11.99
N SER A 79 -4.28 12.38 -12.95
CA SER A 79 -4.36 13.51 -13.89
C SER A 79 -4.81 14.81 -13.22
N GLU A 80 -5.48 14.73 -12.06
CA GLU A 80 -6.02 15.89 -11.33
C GLU A 80 -5.13 16.29 -10.13
N ILE A 81 -4.42 15.33 -9.55
CA ILE A 81 -3.65 15.49 -8.30
C ILE A 81 -2.25 14.94 -8.51
N MET A 82 -1.34 15.82 -8.89
CA MET A 82 0.06 15.51 -9.22
C MET A 82 0.80 14.69 -8.15
N TYR A 83 0.57 14.97 -6.86
CA TYR A 83 1.27 14.31 -5.75
C TYR A 83 0.52 13.12 -5.15
N LEU A 84 -0.59 12.71 -5.76
CA LEU A 84 -1.37 11.58 -5.26
C LEU A 84 -0.58 10.27 -5.29
N ASP A 85 0.25 10.10 -6.31
CA ASP A 85 1.16 8.97 -6.42
C ASP A 85 2.11 8.86 -5.21
N LYS A 86 2.76 9.97 -4.85
CA LYS A 86 3.66 10.01 -3.68
C LYS A 86 2.91 9.69 -2.38
N PHE A 87 1.66 10.14 -2.26
CA PHE A 87 0.80 9.76 -1.15
C PHE A 87 0.59 8.24 -1.09
N PHE A 88 0.34 7.58 -2.23
CA PHE A 88 0.23 6.12 -2.27
C PHE A 88 1.53 5.40 -2.00
N HIS A 89 2.68 5.88 -2.50
CA HIS A 89 3.99 5.31 -2.15
C HIS A 89 4.24 5.36 -0.63
N PHE A 90 3.86 6.45 0.04
CA PHE A 90 3.95 6.54 1.50
C PHE A 90 3.07 5.51 2.21
N PHE A 91 1.76 5.50 1.91
CA PHE A 91 0.80 4.66 2.65
C PHE A 91 0.93 3.18 2.30
N SER A 92 1.25 2.85 1.05
CA SER A 92 1.50 1.47 0.61
C SER A 92 2.77 0.91 1.26
N ALA A 93 3.86 1.69 1.35
CA ALA A 93 5.07 1.28 2.04
C ALA A 93 4.84 1.07 3.54
N MET A 94 4.07 1.94 4.19
CA MET A 94 3.69 1.79 5.59
C MET A 94 2.83 0.52 5.80
N MET A 95 1.87 0.27 4.90
CA MET A 95 1.04 -0.95 4.93
C MET A 95 1.87 -2.21 4.72
N LEU A 96 2.75 -2.20 3.71
CA LEU A 96 3.64 -3.31 3.37
C LEU A 96 4.55 -3.67 4.55
N THR A 97 5.15 -2.65 5.18
CA THR A 97 5.97 -2.84 6.39
C THR A 97 5.15 -3.43 7.54
N SER A 98 3.89 -3.00 7.70
CA SER A 98 3.01 -3.60 8.71
C SER A 98 2.72 -5.07 8.42
N VAL A 99 2.32 -5.39 7.20
CA VAL A 99 2.00 -6.76 6.79
C VAL A 99 3.21 -7.68 6.97
N THR A 100 4.38 -7.26 6.46
CA THR A 100 5.62 -8.03 6.56
C THR A 100 6.09 -8.18 8.00
N TYR A 101 5.89 -7.18 8.87
CA TYR A 101 6.20 -7.29 10.30
C TYR A 101 5.33 -8.34 10.99
N TYR A 102 4.01 -8.30 10.80
CA TYR A 102 3.11 -9.26 11.43
C TYR A 102 3.33 -10.68 10.89
N PHE A 103 3.58 -10.82 9.59
CA PHE A 103 4.00 -12.08 8.98
C PHE A 103 5.31 -12.59 9.58
N SER A 104 6.35 -11.75 9.65
CA SER A 104 7.66 -12.13 10.19
C SER A 104 7.57 -12.53 11.67
N LYS A 105 6.74 -11.84 12.44
CA LYS A 105 6.48 -12.17 13.84
C LYS A 105 5.78 -13.53 13.96
N LYS A 106 4.81 -13.82 13.09
CA LYS A 106 4.11 -15.11 13.05
C LYS A 106 5.06 -16.26 12.72
N MET A 107 6.00 -16.03 11.78
CA MET A 107 7.05 -16.97 11.40
C MET A 107 8.18 -17.10 12.44
N LYS A 108 8.12 -16.35 13.55
CA LYS A 108 9.09 -16.37 14.65
C LYS A 108 10.53 -16.05 14.22
N PHE A 109 10.71 -15.13 13.26
CA PHE A 109 12.04 -14.58 12.99
C PHE A 109 12.61 -13.91 14.25
N ARG A 110 13.94 -13.97 14.42
CA ARG A 110 14.65 -13.40 15.58
C ARG A 110 14.34 -11.92 15.74
N ASP A 111 14.42 -11.16 14.65
CA ASP A 111 14.20 -9.72 14.62
C ASP A 111 13.13 -9.35 13.57
N PRO A 112 11.83 -9.57 13.85
CA PRO A 112 10.76 -9.38 12.86
C PRO A 112 10.68 -7.97 12.28
N LEU A 113 11.07 -6.97 13.07
CA LEU A 113 11.06 -5.57 12.64
C LEU A 113 12.16 -5.30 11.60
N VAL A 114 13.38 -5.81 11.82
CA VAL A 114 14.48 -5.69 10.86
C VAL A 114 14.12 -6.40 9.56
N VAL A 115 13.58 -7.63 9.65
CA VAL A 115 13.12 -8.38 8.48
C VAL A 115 12.05 -7.60 7.70
N SER A 116 11.08 -6.99 8.38
CA SER A 116 10.04 -6.21 7.72
C SER A 116 10.57 -4.96 7.00
N ILE A 117 11.56 -4.27 7.58
CA ILE A 117 12.20 -3.10 6.96
C ILE A 117 12.91 -3.53 5.67
N LEU A 118 13.77 -4.55 5.77
CA LEU A 118 14.55 -5.04 4.62
C LEU A 118 13.65 -5.54 3.50
N LEU A 119 12.63 -6.35 3.84
CA LEU A 119 11.71 -6.89 2.85
C LEU A 119 10.88 -5.79 2.17
N SER A 120 10.42 -4.79 2.93
CA SER A 120 9.60 -3.71 2.37
C SER A 120 10.42 -2.78 1.48
N LEU A 121 11.62 -2.39 1.90
CA LEU A 121 12.53 -1.61 1.06
C LEU A 121 12.91 -2.37 -0.21
N PHE A 122 13.21 -3.66 -0.10
CA PHE A 122 13.52 -4.50 -1.27
C PHE A 122 12.38 -4.54 -2.29
N VAL A 123 11.13 -4.70 -1.83
CA VAL A 123 9.95 -4.68 -2.71
C VAL A 123 9.77 -3.31 -3.36
N ILE A 124 9.94 -2.21 -2.63
CA ILE A 124 9.88 -0.85 -3.20
C ILE A 124 10.95 -0.69 -4.29
N PHE A 125 12.21 -1.05 -4.01
CA PHE A 125 13.28 -0.95 -5.00
C PHE A 125 13.04 -1.81 -6.24
N ILE A 126 12.52 -3.03 -6.07
CA ILE A 126 12.18 -3.89 -7.21
C ILE A 126 11.07 -3.29 -8.05
N TYR A 127 10.05 -2.72 -7.41
CA TYR A 127 8.93 -2.11 -8.12
C TYR A 127 9.40 -0.93 -8.98
N GLU A 128 10.18 -0.02 -8.40
CA GLU A 128 10.76 1.12 -9.12
C GLU A 128 11.73 0.70 -10.23
N PHE A 129 12.53 -0.34 -9.97
CA PHE A 129 13.42 -0.89 -10.98
C PHE A 129 12.63 -1.55 -12.12
N TYR A 130 11.51 -2.19 -11.82
CA TYR A 130 10.61 -2.75 -12.82
C TYR A 130 10.04 -1.66 -13.72
N GLU A 131 9.57 -0.54 -13.17
CA GLU A 131 9.09 0.59 -13.99
C GLU A 131 10.20 1.18 -14.85
N TYR A 132 11.42 1.30 -14.31
CA TYR A 132 12.59 1.69 -15.10
C TYR A 132 12.83 0.76 -16.29
N VAL A 133 12.75 -0.56 -16.08
CA VAL A 133 12.92 -1.56 -17.15
C VAL A 133 11.79 -1.45 -18.18
N LEU A 134 10.54 -1.23 -17.76
CA LEU A 134 9.42 -1.07 -18.68
C LEU A 134 9.62 0.12 -19.62
N ASP A 135 10.05 1.27 -19.09
CA ASP A 135 10.36 2.44 -19.92
C ASP A 135 11.43 2.15 -20.98
N LEU A 136 12.47 1.40 -20.60
CA LEU A 136 13.53 1.02 -21.52
C LEU A 136 13.04 0.06 -22.61
N VAL A 137 12.21 -0.91 -22.25
CA VAL A 137 11.75 -1.97 -23.16
C VAL A 137 10.66 -1.48 -24.11
N PHE A 138 9.70 -0.73 -23.61
CA PHE A 138 8.52 -0.32 -24.38
C PHE A 138 8.66 1.08 -25.01
N LEU A 139 9.77 1.79 -24.75
CA LEU A 139 9.97 3.18 -25.19
C LEU A 139 8.82 4.11 -24.77
N THR A 140 8.18 3.76 -23.66
CA THR A 140 7.09 4.48 -23.03
C THR A 140 7.63 5.32 -21.89
N SER A 141 6.87 6.32 -21.48
CA SER A 141 7.12 7.10 -20.27
C SER A 141 6.12 6.70 -19.19
N TYR A 142 6.27 5.49 -18.64
CA TYR A 142 5.49 5.06 -17.47
C TYR A 142 5.89 5.85 -16.22
N ARG A 143 7.14 6.31 -16.16
CA ARG A 143 7.64 7.17 -15.09
C ARG A 143 7.56 8.65 -15.46
N GLY A 144 7.44 9.49 -14.44
CA GLY A 144 7.33 10.93 -14.57
C GLY A 144 5.93 11.41 -14.27
N SER A 145 5.82 12.65 -13.81
CA SER A 145 4.54 13.30 -13.57
C SER A 145 4.26 14.31 -14.68
N TYR A 146 3.10 14.17 -15.32
CA TYR A 146 2.67 15.00 -16.43
C TYR A 146 1.46 15.84 -16.05
N ASN A 147 1.37 17.05 -16.58
CA ASN A 147 0.21 17.91 -16.41
C ASN A 147 -0.24 18.49 -17.77
N ILE A 148 -1.51 18.87 -17.87
CA ILE A 148 -2.05 19.50 -19.07
C ILE A 148 -2.12 21.01 -18.82
N VAL A 149 -1.27 21.78 -19.51
CA VAL A 149 -1.25 23.24 -19.45
C VAL A 149 -1.59 23.77 -20.85
N ASP A 150 -2.68 24.53 -20.96
CA ASP A 150 -3.19 25.06 -22.23
C ASP A 150 -3.38 23.99 -23.33
N GLY A 151 -3.84 22.79 -22.92
CA GLY A 151 -4.05 21.65 -23.82
C GLY A 151 -2.79 20.93 -24.26
N LYS A 152 -1.61 21.31 -23.75
CA LYS A 152 -0.34 20.61 -24.00
C LYS A 152 0.06 19.77 -22.78
N VAL A 153 0.51 18.55 -23.03
CA VAL A 153 1.12 17.70 -22.00
C VAL A 153 2.52 18.23 -21.69
N VAL A 154 2.73 18.64 -20.45
CA VAL A 154 4.01 19.16 -19.94
C VAL A 154 4.51 18.20 -18.87
N GLU A 155 5.76 17.79 -18.99
CA GLU A 155 6.45 17.04 -17.94
C GLU A 155 6.76 17.98 -16.77
N VAL A 156 6.24 17.65 -15.59
CA VAL A 156 6.46 18.43 -14.36
C VAL A 156 7.55 17.80 -13.50
N LEU A 157 7.62 16.47 -13.48
CA LEU A 157 8.70 15.72 -12.84
C LEU A 157 9.30 14.75 -13.84
N SER A 158 10.62 14.86 -14.04
CA SER A 158 11.35 13.89 -14.86
C SER A 158 11.22 12.48 -14.28
N GLY A 159 11.12 11.45 -15.11
CA GLY A 159 11.00 10.07 -14.64
C GLY A 159 12.10 9.61 -13.66
N LYS A 160 13.31 10.19 -13.72
CA LYS A 160 14.37 9.91 -12.72
C LYS A 160 14.06 10.52 -11.35
N MET A 161 13.58 11.76 -11.34
CA MET A 161 13.20 12.46 -10.11
C MET A 161 11.96 11.84 -9.50
N ASP A 162 11.02 11.42 -10.33
CA ASP A 162 9.79 10.73 -9.95
C ASP A 162 10.11 9.46 -9.14
N THR A 163 10.83 8.50 -9.74
CA THR A 163 11.33 7.29 -9.07
C THR A 163 12.12 7.61 -7.80
N PHE A 164 12.99 8.63 -7.83
CA PHE A 164 13.73 9.01 -6.63
C PHE A 164 12.79 9.43 -5.50
N LEU A 165 11.78 10.23 -5.80
CA LEU A 165 10.76 10.63 -4.83
C LEU A 165 9.94 9.44 -4.35
N ASP A 166 9.61 8.47 -5.21
CA ASP A 166 8.86 7.27 -4.81
C ASP A 166 9.63 6.39 -3.84
N VAL A 167 10.91 6.16 -4.10
CA VAL A 167 11.80 5.45 -3.17
C VAL A 167 11.91 6.21 -1.84
N VAL A 168 12.14 7.53 -1.89
CA VAL A 168 12.32 8.34 -0.68
C VAL A 168 11.05 8.36 0.14
N VAL A 169 9.91 8.65 -0.48
CA VAL A 169 8.60 8.75 0.19
C VAL A 169 8.15 7.38 0.71
N GLY A 170 8.38 6.31 -0.06
CA GLY A 170 8.19 4.94 0.40
C GLY A 170 9.07 4.62 1.61
N GLY A 171 10.36 4.98 1.57
CA GLY A 171 11.28 4.83 2.69
C GLY A 171 10.82 5.57 3.96
N ILE A 172 10.30 6.80 3.82
CA ILE A 172 9.71 7.54 4.94
C ILE A 172 8.48 6.81 5.48
N GLY A 173 7.65 6.22 4.62
CA GLY A 173 6.52 5.37 5.02
C GLY A 173 6.95 4.15 5.86
N VAL A 174 8.03 3.47 5.45
CA VAL A 174 8.64 2.37 6.22
C VAL A 174 9.09 2.87 7.60
N LEU A 175 9.84 3.98 7.65
CA LEU A 175 10.35 4.55 8.90
C LEU A 175 9.22 4.98 9.85
N CYS A 176 8.15 5.59 9.32
CA CYS A 176 6.99 5.99 10.10
C CYS A 176 6.35 4.77 10.81
N TYR A 177 6.19 3.65 10.10
CA TYR A 177 5.70 2.42 10.72
C TYR A 177 6.61 1.94 11.86
N VAL A 178 7.92 1.96 11.65
CA VAL A 178 8.92 1.54 12.64
C VAL A 178 8.82 2.40 13.91
N ILE A 179 8.77 3.72 13.76
CA ILE A 179 8.62 4.66 14.88
C ILE A 179 7.33 4.38 15.66
N LEU A 180 6.19 4.29 14.95
CA LEU A 180 4.90 3.97 15.58
C LEU A 180 4.96 2.64 16.36
N ARG A 181 5.70 1.66 15.84
CA ARG A 181 5.86 0.36 16.49
C ARG A 181 6.74 0.42 17.74
N LEU A 182 7.83 1.19 17.70
CA LEU A 182 8.72 1.40 18.84
C LEU A 182 8.01 2.17 19.97
N LEU A 183 7.34 3.28 19.65
CA LEU A 183 6.55 4.06 20.61
C LEU A 183 5.48 3.20 21.30
N LYS A 184 4.80 2.33 20.54
CA LYS A 184 3.81 1.39 21.11
C LYS A 184 4.44 0.34 22.03
N ARG A 185 5.70 -0.04 21.81
CA ARG A 185 6.42 -0.99 22.68
C ARG A 185 6.80 -0.31 23.99
N GLU A 186 7.35 0.90 23.92
CA GLU A 186 7.74 1.69 25.09
C GLU A 186 6.54 2.07 25.96
N GLY A 187 5.46 2.56 25.35
CA GLY A 187 4.22 2.89 26.08
C GLY A 187 3.50 1.67 26.67
N LYS A 188 3.87 0.44 26.27
CA LYS A 188 3.44 -0.77 26.97
C LYS A 188 4.31 -1.03 28.20
N ILE A 189 5.64 -0.93 28.05
CA ILE A 189 6.60 -1.10 29.14
C ILE A 189 6.30 -0.11 30.28
N TYR A 190 6.05 1.15 29.94
CA TYR A 190 5.76 2.18 30.95
C TYR A 190 4.49 1.86 31.76
N ARG A 191 3.41 1.42 31.10
CA ARG A 191 2.18 0.97 31.78
C ARG A 191 2.38 -0.30 32.60
N ASP A 192 3.21 -1.23 32.14
CA ASP A 192 3.49 -2.45 32.89
C ASP A 192 4.31 -2.13 34.17
N VAL A 193 5.14 -1.07 34.17
CA VAL A 193 5.88 -0.59 35.35
C VAL A 193 5.01 0.17 36.34
N GLU A 194 4.05 1.00 35.89
CA GLU A 194 3.14 1.73 36.80
C GLU A 194 2.15 0.83 37.55
N ASN A 195 1.94 -0.41 37.08
CA ASN A 195 1.02 -1.38 37.70
C ASN A 195 1.74 -2.41 38.60
N LEU A 196 3.05 -2.26 38.82
CA LEU A 196 3.85 -3.06 39.75
C LEU A 196 4.07 -2.28 41.06
#